data_AF-A0A2E4QQX9-F1
#
_entry.id   AF-A0A2E4QQX9-F1
#
_cell.length_a   1.000
_cell.length_b   1.000
_cell.length_c   1.000
_cell.angle_alpha   90.00
_cell.angle_beta   90.00
_cell.angle_gamma   90.00
#
_symmetry.space_group_name_H-M   'P 1'
#
loop_
_entity.id
_entity.type
_entity.pdbx_description
1 polymer ?
#
loop_
_entity_poly.entity_id
_entity_poly.type
_entity_poly.pdbx_seq_one_letter_code
_entity_poly.pdbx_strand_id
1 'polypeptide(L)'
;MALFFDQEWFDGRLTSIGKTRDSLAMSAGMTADEIDMVFDDRRQVSVSEIHDFAKFFNVEPDTIAFYCGVGDLELEVAREQNAGQGASTGDVMLSREALAGLHERIDRLERLLEMVLTGLEVRR
;
A
#
# COMPACT_ATOMS: atom_id res chain seq x y z
N MET A 1 -20.00 -5.61 -18.68
CA MET A 1 -21.19 -5.99 -17.88
C MET A 1 -21.00 -5.35 -16.52
N ALA A 2 -22.07 -4.79 -15.94
CA ALA A 2 -22.01 -3.74 -14.92
C ALA A 2 -21.03 -4.07 -13.76
N LEU A 3 -19.92 -3.31 -13.71
CA LEU A 3 -18.85 -3.34 -12.71
C LEU A 3 -19.22 -2.37 -11.58
N PHE A 4 -20.40 -2.55 -10.99
CA PHE A 4 -20.90 -1.65 -9.94
C PHE A 4 -21.02 -2.42 -8.64
N PHE A 5 -20.87 -1.71 -7.54
CA PHE A 5 -21.02 -2.27 -6.20
C PHE A 5 -22.48 -2.67 -5.91
N ASP A 6 -22.70 -3.94 -5.54
CA ASP A 6 -24.01 -4.50 -5.21
C ASP A 6 -24.36 -4.26 -3.73
N GLN A 7 -24.92 -3.08 -3.44
CA GLN A 7 -25.30 -2.69 -2.08
C GLN A 7 -26.30 -3.66 -1.44
N GLU A 8 -27.30 -4.11 -2.19
CA GLU A 8 -28.38 -4.97 -1.68
C GLU A 8 -27.83 -6.33 -1.22
N TRP A 9 -26.86 -6.88 -1.95
CA TRP A 9 -26.21 -8.12 -1.55
C TRP A 9 -25.44 -7.98 -0.24
N PHE A 10 -24.65 -6.91 -0.09
CA PHE A 10 -23.86 -6.66 1.13
C PHE A 10 -24.76 -6.40 2.34
N ASP A 11 -25.80 -5.56 2.19
CA ASP A 11 -26.75 -5.29 3.28
C ASP A 11 -27.54 -6.53 3.69
N GLY A 12 -27.96 -7.35 2.73
CA GLY A 12 -28.63 -8.63 2.98
C GLY A 12 -27.73 -9.60 3.75
N ARG A 13 -26.44 -9.68 3.37
CA ARG A 13 -25.45 -10.50 4.06
C ARG A 13 -25.17 -10.01 5.48
N LEU A 14 -24.99 -8.70 5.66
CA LEU A 14 -24.77 -8.07 6.96
C LEU A 14 -25.93 -8.33 7.91
N THR A 15 -27.17 -8.15 7.42
CA THR A 15 -28.39 -8.45 8.17
C THR A 15 -28.47 -9.91 8.56
N SER A 16 -28.13 -10.83 7.65
CA SER A 16 -28.16 -12.28 7.90
C SER A 16 -27.18 -12.74 8.99
N ILE A 17 -26.04 -12.06 9.14
CA ILE A 17 -25.04 -12.36 10.18
C ILE A 17 -25.16 -11.45 11.42
N GLY A 18 -26.18 -10.57 11.46
CA GLY A 18 -26.41 -9.63 12.56
C GLY A 18 -25.29 -8.62 12.76
N LYS A 19 -24.57 -8.24 11.70
CA LYS A 19 -23.48 -7.26 11.74
C LYS A 19 -23.88 -5.97 11.01
N THR A 20 -23.14 -4.90 11.28
CA THR A 20 -23.36 -3.58 10.67
C THR A 20 -22.27 -3.25 9.65
N ARG A 21 -22.50 -2.24 8.82
CA ARG A 21 -21.48 -1.68 7.92
C ARG A 21 -20.25 -1.20 8.70
N ASP A 22 -20.41 -0.62 9.89
CA ASP A 22 -19.29 -0.28 10.78
C ASP A 22 -18.45 -1.49 11.16
N SER A 23 -19.07 -2.64 11.39
CA SER A 23 -18.35 -3.88 11.72
C SER A 23 -17.50 -4.36 10.55
N LEU A 24 -18.00 -4.19 9.32
CA LEU A 24 -17.27 -4.48 8.09
C LEU A 24 -16.10 -3.50 7.91
N ALA A 25 -16.34 -2.20 8.14
CA ALA A 25 -15.30 -1.17 8.09
C ALA A 25 -14.15 -1.47 9.06
N MET A 26 -14.48 -1.78 10.32
CA MET A 26 -13.49 -2.18 11.33
C MET A 26 -12.68 -3.41 10.91
N SER A 27 -13.29 -4.37 10.21
CA SER A 27 -12.60 -5.58 9.76
C SER A 27 -11.57 -5.32 8.65
N ALA A 28 -11.80 -4.30 7.83
CA ALA A 28 -10.91 -3.88 6.75
C ALA A 28 -10.02 -2.68 7.13
N GLY A 29 -10.06 -2.23 8.39
CA GLY A 29 -9.31 -1.06 8.85
C GLY A 29 -9.81 0.29 8.29
N MET A 30 -11.04 0.33 7.79
CA MET A 30 -11.69 1.54 7.27
C MET A 30 -12.40 2.33 8.36
N THR A 31 -12.56 3.63 8.11
CA THR A 31 -13.48 4.49 8.85
C THR A 31 -14.92 4.31 8.39
N ALA A 32 -15.89 4.79 9.20
CA ALA A 32 -17.30 4.75 8.86
C ALA A 32 -17.62 5.56 7.58
N ASP A 33 -16.93 6.68 7.35
CA ASP A 33 -17.10 7.50 6.15
C ASP A 33 -16.57 6.80 4.90
N GLU A 34 -15.45 6.09 5.01
CA GLU A 34 -14.88 5.33 3.89
C GLU A 34 -15.76 4.16 3.48
N ILE A 35 -16.35 3.42 4.43
CA ILE A 35 -17.27 2.33 4.08
C ILE A 35 -18.55 2.88 3.45
N ASP A 36 -19.06 4.03 3.91
CA ASP A 36 -20.21 4.68 3.29
C ASP A 36 -19.89 5.14 1.87
N MET A 37 -18.70 5.68 1.61
CA MET A 37 -18.25 6.00 0.25
C MET A 37 -18.15 4.77 -0.67
N VAL A 38 -17.73 3.62 -0.14
CA VAL A 38 -17.71 2.36 -0.89
C VAL A 38 -19.14 1.93 -1.22
N PHE A 39 -20.05 1.95 -0.25
CA PHE A 39 -21.43 1.60 -0.48
C PHE A 39 -22.10 2.55 -1.47
N ASP A 40 -21.82 3.86 -1.40
CA ASP A 40 -22.30 4.85 -2.37
C ASP A 40 -21.66 4.74 -3.78
N ASP A 41 -20.76 3.78 -4.00
CA ASP A 41 -19.97 3.64 -5.25
C ASP A 41 -19.11 4.88 -5.56
N ARG A 42 -18.79 5.70 -4.54
CA ARG A 42 -17.93 6.88 -4.63
C ARG A 42 -16.45 6.54 -4.46
N ARG A 43 -16.14 5.36 -3.91
CA ARG A 43 -14.78 4.86 -3.67
C ARG A 43 -14.65 3.42 -4.13
N GLN A 44 -13.56 3.13 -4.83
CA GLN A 44 -13.23 1.76 -5.24
C GLN A 44 -12.59 0.98 -4.08
N VAL A 45 -12.87 -0.32 -4.02
CA VAL A 45 -12.33 -1.23 -3.00
C VAL A 45 -11.01 -1.80 -3.50
N SER A 46 -9.97 -1.75 -2.68
CA SER A 46 -8.66 -2.37 -2.98
C SER A 46 -8.71 -3.89 -2.85
N VAL A 47 -7.74 -4.58 -3.44
CA VAL A 47 -7.63 -6.05 -3.37
C VAL A 47 -7.46 -6.52 -1.93
N SER A 48 -6.67 -5.81 -1.11
CA SER A 48 -6.54 -6.11 0.32
C SER A 48 -7.88 -6.05 1.06
N GLU A 49 -8.68 -5.01 0.78
CA GLU A 49 -10.00 -4.83 1.41
C GLU A 49 -10.99 -5.92 0.94
N ILE A 50 -10.92 -6.33 -0.33
CA ILE A 50 -11.71 -7.47 -0.86
C ILE A 50 -11.38 -8.76 -0.09
N HIS A 51 -10.10 -9.02 0.18
CA HIS A 51 -9.70 -10.20 0.97
C HIS A 51 -10.19 -10.12 2.41
N ASP A 52 -10.23 -8.94 3.02
CA ASP A 52 -10.71 -8.78 4.39
C ASP A 52 -12.23 -8.90 4.48
N PHE A 53 -12.97 -8.37 3.50
CA PHE A 53 -14.41 -8.61 3.36
C PHE A 53 -14.70 -10.10 3.15
N ALA A 54 -13.91 -10.80 2.34
CA ALA A 54 -14.06 -12.24 2.12
C ALA A 54 -13.89 -13.04 3.42
N LYS A 55 -12.89 -12.70 4.24
CA LYS A 55 -12.69 -13.30 5.57
C LYS A 55 -13.86 -12.99 6.50
N PHE A 56 -14.35 -11.76 6.49
CA PHE A 56 -15.46 -11.32 7.35
C PHE A 56 -16.77 -12.06 7.05
N PHE A 57 -17.09 -12.25 5.78
CA PHE A 57 -18.27 -13.00 5.34
C PHE A 57 -18.05 -14.52 5.24
N ASN A 58 -16.80 -14.98 5.44
CA ASN A 58 -16.37 -16.37 5.27
C ASN A 58 -16.77 -16.93 3.89
N VAL A 59 -16.42 -16.19 2.84
CA VAL A 59 -16.66 -16.53 1.42
C VAL A 59 -15.36 -16.41 0.63
N GLU A 60 -15.40 -16.87 -0.62
CA GLU A 60 -14.27 -16.76 -1.54
C GLU A 60 -14.09 -15.29 -2.01
N PRO A 61 -12.85 -14.80 -2.12
CA PRO A 61 -12.59 -13.41 -2.51
C PRO A 61 -13.09 -13.08 -3.92
N ASP A 62 -13.11 -14.03 -4.84
CA ASP A 62 -13.70 -13.86 -6.18
C ASP A 62 -15.19 -13.52 -6.13
N THR A 63 -15.91 -14.07 -5.16
CA THR A 63 -17.33 -13.74 -4.96
C THR A 63 -17.49 -12.28 -4.52
N ILE A 64 -16.66 -11.83 -3.57
CA ILE A 64 -16.65 -10.43 -3.14
C ILE A 64 -16.26 -9.51 -4.28
N ALA A 65 -15.21 -9.85 -5.04
CA ALA A 65 -14.76 -9.08 -6.19
C ALA A 65 -15.89 -8.89 -7.21
N PHE A 66 -16.64 -9.96 -7.52
CA PHE A 66 -17.79 -9.88 -8.41
C PHE A 66 -18.85 -8.87 -7.93
N TYR A 67 -19.23 -8.92 -6.65
CA TYR A 67 -20.22 -7.99 -6.06
C TYR A 67 -19.66 -6.59 -5.81
N CYS A 68 -18.35 -6.42 -5.71
CA CYS A 68 -17.68 -5.11 -5.68
C CYS A 68 -17.53 -4.49 -7.08
N GLY A 69 -17.93 -5.19 -8.14
CA GLY A 69 -17.73 -4.71 -9.50
C GLY A 69 -16.28 -4.81 -9.99
N VAL A 70 -15.49 -5.76 -9.48
CA VAL A 70 -14.14 -6.06 -9.96
C VAL A 70 -14.21 -7.25 -10.91
N GLY A 71 -13.89 -7.01 -12.18
CA GLY A 71 -14.10 -8.00 -13.25
C GLY A 71 -13.05 -9.12 -13.31
N ASP A 72 -11.83 -8.87 -12.84
CA ASP A 72 -10.74 -9.83 -12.81
C ASP A 72 -9.86 -9.55 -11.59
N LEU A 73 -10.10 -10.30 -10.51
CA LEU A 73 -9.39 -10.13 -9.25
C LEU A 73 -7.91 -10.50 -9.39
N GLU A 74 -7.59 -11.56 -10.14
CA GLU A 74 -6.22 -12.04 -10.34
C GLU A 74 -5.37 -10.99 -11.08
N LEU A 75 -5.94 -10.34 -12.09
CA LEU A 75 -5.29 -9.23 -12.78
C LEU A 75 -5.05 -8.03 -11.86
N GLU A 76 -6.01 -7.71 -10.97
CA GLU A 76 -5.89 -6.58 -10.06
C GLU A 76 -4.88 -6.86 -8.93
N VAL A 77 -4.82 -8.09 -8.42
CA VAL A 77 -3.77 -8.58 -7.52
C VAL A 77 -2.39 -8.36 -8.15
N ALA A 78 -2.21 -8.74 -9.42
CA ALA A 78 -0.94 -8.57 -10.12
C ALA A 78 -0.58 -7.07 -10.32
N ARG A 79 -1.57 -6.21 -10.52
CA ARG A 79 -1.38 -4.75 -10.63
C ARG A 79 -1.00 -4.11 -9.31
N GLU A 80 -1.68 -4.42 -8.22
CA GLU A 80 -1.33 -3.91 -6.89
C GLU A 80 0.06 -4.36 -6.45
N GLN A 81 0.44 -5.61 -6.74
CA GLN A 81 1.79 -6.11 -6.48
C GLN A 81 2.86 -5.33 -7.27
N ASN A 82 2.59 -5.00 -8.54
CA ASN A 82 3.48 -4.16 -9.35
C ASN A 82 3.53 -2.71 -8.85
N ALA A 83 2.39 -2.15 -8.43
CA ALA A 83 2.32 -0.79 -7.87
C ALA A 83 3.07 -0.67 -6.53
N GLY A 84 2.95 -1.68 -5.66
CA GLY A 84 3.70 -1.76 -4.39
C GLY A 84 5.21 -2.00 -4.58
N GLN A 85 5.62 -2.69 -5.64
CA GLN A 85 7.03 -2.85 -6.02
C GLN A 85 7.67 -1.54 -6.52
N GLY A 86 6.86 -0.59 -7.00
CA GLY A 86 7.30 0.78 -7.32
C GLY A 86 7.65 1.62 -6.08
N ALA A 87 7.07 1.32 -4.92
CA ALA A 87 7.30 2.06 -3.67
C ALA A 87 8.38 1.44 -2.75
N SER A 88 8.62 0.12 -2.83
CA SER A 88 9.59 -0.56 -1.94
C SER A 88 11.04 -0.62 -2.46
N THR A 89 11.36 0.00 -3.60
CA THR A 89 12.74 0.02 -4.13
C THR A 89 13.48 1.34 -3.83
N GLY A 90 12.79 2.37 -3.32
CA GLY A 90 13.37 3.68 -3.07
C GLY A 90 14.15 3.83 -1.76
N ASP A 91 13.83 3.05 -0.72
CA ASP A 91 14.29 3.36 0.66
C ASP A 91 15.19 2.27 1.29
N VAL A 92 15.33 1.09 0.69
CA VAL A 92 16.10 -0.03 1.30
C VAL A 92 17.34 -0.44 0.49
N MET A 93 17.60 0.17 -0.66
CA MET A 93 18.71 -0.22 -1.53
C MET A 93 19.69 0.93 -1.82
N LEU A 94 20.27 1.52 -0.78
CA LEU A 94 21.65 1.99 -0.94
C LEU A 94 22.52 0.74 -1.09
N SER A 95 22.75 0.32 -2.34
CA SER A 95 23.59 -0.83 -2.68
C SER A 95 24.89 -0.79 -1.87
N ARG A 96 25.40 -1.95 -1.44
CA ARG A 96 26.66 -2.06 -0.69
C ARG A 96 27.81 -1.28 -1.35
N GLU A 97 27.78 -1.15 -2.67
CA GLU A 97 28.72 -0.33 -3.45
C GLU A 97 28.49 1.18 -3.30
N ALA A 98 27.26 1.66 -3.19
CA ALA A 98 26.94 3.06 -2.92
C ALA A 98 27.43 3.49 -1.53
N LEU A 99 27.26 2.63 -0.52
CA LEU A 99 27.83 2.83 0.82
C LEU A 99 29.36 2.85 0.79
N ALA A 100 30.01 1.97 0.03
CA ALA A 100 31.47 1.97 -0.13
C ALA A 100 31.97 3.24 -0.85
N GLY A 101 31.27 3.69 -1.89
CA GLY A 101 31.59 4.91 -2.62
C GLY A 101 31.41 6.18 -1.78
N LEU A 102 30.46 6.19 -0.84
CA LEU A 102 30.32 7.28 0.13
C LEU A 102 31.48 7.34 1.12
N HIS A 103 31.95 6.19 1.63
CA HIS A 103 33.13 6.14 2.51
C HIS A 103 34.38 6.67 1.80
N GLU A 104 34.65 6.25 0.56
CA GLU A 104 35.81 6.74 -0.20
C GLU A 104 35.76 8.25 -0.44
N ARG A 105 34.56 8.79 -0.72
CA ARG A 105 34.37 10.24 -0.87
C ARG A 105 34.62 10.99 0.45
N ILE A 106 34.23 10.42 1.59
CA ILE A 106 34.48 11.00 2.92
C ILE A 106 35.97 10.99 3.22
N ASP A 107 36.67 9.85 3.07
CA ASP A 107 38.12 9.74 3.27
C ASP A 107 38.90 10.74 2.41
N ARG A 108 38.49 10.93 1.15
CA ARG A 108 39.11 11.93 0.26
C ARG A 108 38.89 13.36 0.78
N LEU A 109 37.69 13.68 1.27
CA LEU A 109 37.40 15.00 1.83
C LEU A 109 38.19 15.27 3.11
N GLU A 110 38.33 14.28 3.99
CA GLU A 110 39.15 14.41 5.20
C GLU A 110 40.61 14.73 4.86
N ARG A 111 41.20 14.01 3.90
CA ARG A 111 42.57 14.28 3.43
C ARG A 111 42.74 15.68 2.82
N LEU A 112 41.75 16.16 2.08
CA LEU A 112 41.78 17.50 1.50
C LEU A 112 41.64 18.58 2.57
N LEU A 113 40.80 18.35 3.58
CA LEU A 113 40.64 19.25 4.72
C LEU A 113 41.93 19.34 5.55
N GLU A 114 42.56 18.20 5.83
CA GLU A 114 43.86 18.15 6.52
C GLU A 114 44.93 18.93 5.74
N MET A 115 45.03 18.73 4.43
CA MET A 115 46.01 19.44 3.60
C MET A 115 45.77 20.96 3.56
N VAL A 116 44.52 21.40 3.52
CA VAL A 116 44.17 22.82 3.58
C VAL A 116 44.48 23.40 4.96
N LEU A 117 44.13 22.69 6.04
CA LEU A 117 44.41 23.12 7.40
C LEU A 117 45.92 23.26 7.63
N THR A 118 46.73 22.26 7.27
CA THR A 118 48.19 22.32 7.39
C THR A 118 48.79 23.40 6.48
N GLY A 119 48.27 23.57 5.27
CA GLY A 119 48.70 24.64 4.35
C GLY A 119 48.39 26.05 4.85
N LEU A 120 47.32 26.20 5.65
CA LEU A 120 46.97 27.46 6.33
C LEU A 120 47.82 27.70 7.58
N GLU A 121 48.21 26.65 8.31
CA GLU A 121 49.12 26.75 9.46
C GLU A 121 50.55 27.13 9.06
N VAL A 122 51.06 26.64 7.92
CA VAL A 122 52.40 26.98 7.40
C VAL A 122 52.49 28.41 6.85
N ARG A 123 51.35 29.02 6.49
CA ARG A 123 51.28 30.40 5.95
C ARG A 123 51.06 31.48 7.01
N ARG A 124 50.97 31.12 8.29
CA ARG A 124 50.75 32.05 9.41
C ARG A 124 52.01 32.23 10.24
#